data_AF-A0A925D4M8-F1
#
_entry.id   AF-A0A925D4M8-F1
#
_cell.length_a   1.000
_cell.length_b   1.000
_cell.length_c   1.000
_cell.angle_alpha   90.00
_cell.angle_beta   90.00
_cell.angle_gamma   90.00
#
_symmetry.space_group_name_H-M   'P 1'
#
loop_
_entity.id
_entity.type
_entity.pdbx_description
1 polymer ?
#
loop_
_entity_poly.entity_id
_entity_poly.type
_entity_poly.pdbx_seq_one_letter_code
_entity_poly.pdbx_strand_id
1 'polypeptide(L)'
;MRLLSQILVCLVLGLGALTSANAADPAWKPVGVPDVWKSPPDGENIFQWYRASVKVPADWKGKELLLVVEAADDAREFYVGGEKVGSFGDLPPKYRSGLGGTKQFTIDPKLVKFGEESLVAIRVCNHQSRTGFNVAAPVLFAGDQAIRMAGQWEMTAGDDLTWAKADRKPAVAIPAFAKLESRADVEQSLKKLQNDEGPLSPEQSLDKCTTPDDLVATIVLSEPEIGQPLSIKWDTRGRMWVMQYLQYPNPAGLTMVSRDKFLRTVYDKVPPPPPNHFKGADKITIHEDTDGDGKFDKHKTFLDGLSLATSFAFGKGGVWVLN
;
A
#
# COMPACT_ATOMS: atom_id res chain seq x y z
N MET A 1 68.91 -33.75 9.65
CA MET A 1 68.31 -32.43 9.37
C MET A 1 68.88 -31.90 8.05
N ARG A 2 68.14 -32.08 6.94
CA ARG A 2 68.45 -31.45 5.64
C ARG A 2 67.35 -30.45 5.34
N LEU A 3 67.69 -29.16 5.22
CA LEU A 3 66.78 -28.11 4.77
C LEU A 3 66.61 -28.22 3.24
N LEU A 4 65.37 -28.26 2.77
CA LEU A 4 65.00 -28.04 1.38
C LEU A 4 64.22 -26.72 1.29
N SER A 5 64.79 -25.79 0.53
CA SER A 5 64.23 -24.49 0.19
C SER A 5 63.26 -24.66 -1.00
N GLN A 6 62.02 -24.18 -0.88
CA GLN A 6 61.06 -24.13 -2.00
C GLN A 6 60.93 -22.68 -2.50
N ILE A 7 61.25 -22.50 -3.77
CA ILE A 7 61.13 -21.25 -4.53
C ILE A 7 59.67 -21.11 -4.99
N LEU A 8 59.03 -20.01 -4.61
CA LEU A 8 57.68 -19.63 -5.04
C LEU A 8 57.78 -18.81 -6.34
N VAL A 9 57.28 -19.37 -7.45
CA VAL A 9 57.15 -18.66 -8.74
C VAL A 9 55.80 -17.95 -8.76
N CYS A 10 55.81 -16.61 -8.76
CA CYS A 10 54.61 -15.79 -8.99
C CYS A 10 54.35 -15.66 -10.51
N LEU A 11 53.23 -16.21 -10.96
CA LEU A 11 52.71 -16.04 -12.32
C LEU A 11 51.81 -14.79 -12.36
N VAL A 12 52.29 -13.71 -12.99
CA VAL A 12 51.47 -12.52 -13.28
C VAL A 12 50.73 -12.75 -14.59
N LEU A 13 49.43 -13.05 -14.52
CA LEU A 13 48.54 -13.05 -15.67
C LEU A 13 47.83 -11.69 -15.76
N GLY A 14 48.23 -10.88 -16.73
CA GLY A 14 47.50 -9.67 -17.10
C GLY A 14 46.18 -10.05 -17.76
N LEU A 15 45.05 -9.69 -17.14
CA LEU A 15 43.75 -9.76 -17.79
C LEU A 15 43.53 -8.47 -18.59
N GLY A 16 43.39 -8.66 -19.91
CA GLY A 16 43.07 -7.62 -20.87
C GLY A 16 41.72 -6.96 -20.61
N ALA A 17 41.62 -5.70 -21.02
CA ALA A 17 40.39 -4.94 -21.02
C ALA A 17 39.32 -5.65 -21.84
N LEU A 18 38.27 -6.12 -21.17
CA LEU A 18 37.01 -6.51 -21.79
C LEU A 18 36.37 -5.24 -22.34
N THR A 19 36.47 -5.05 -23.66
CA THR A 19 35.62 -4.10 -24.37
C THR A 19 34.17 -4.57 -24.21
N SER A 20 33.39 -3.83 -23.43
CA SER A 20 31.94 -4.01 -23.32
C SER A 20 31.32 -3.87 -24.70
N ALA A 21 30.89 -4.98 -25.28
CA ALA A 21 30.01 -4.96 -26.44
C ALA A 21 28.74 -4.20 -26.03
N ASN A 22 28.44 -3.09 -26.72
CA ASN A 22 27.16 -2.40 -26.59
C ASN A 22 26.06 -3.41 -26.91
N ALA A 23 25.40 -3.93 -25.88
CA ALA A 23 24.10 -4.56 -26.05
C ALA A 23 23.20 -3.54 -26.75
N ALA A 24 22.51 -3.96 -27.81
CA ALA A 24 21.53 -3.10 -28.47
C ALA A 24 20.54 -2.58 -27.42
N ASP A 25 20.24 -1.28 -27.46
CA ASP A 25 19.26 -0.69 -26.54
C ASP A 25 17.95 -1.50 -26.58
N PRO A 26 17.35 -1.81 -25.43
CA PRO A 26 16.15 -2.62 -25.39
C PRO A 26 14.99 -1.86 -26.05
N ALA A 27 14.04 -2.62 -26.62
CA ALA A 27 12.88 -2.05 -27.26
C ALA A 27 11.86 -1.52 -26.23
N TRP A 28 11.90 -0.21 -25.97
CA TRP A 28 10.91 0.48 -25.15
C TRP A 28 9.60 0.66 -25.90
N LYS A 29 8.47 0.51 -25.20
CA LYS A 29 7.12 0.70 -25.76
C LYS A 29 6.22 1.50 -24.81
N PRO A 30 5.24 2.25 -25.32
CA PRO A 30 4.27 2.94 -24.49
C PRO A 30 3.29 1.95 -23.84
N VAL A 31 2.96 2.16 -22.57
CA VAL A 31 1.94 1.41 -21.82
C VAL A 31 1.15 2.33 -20.89
N GLY A 32 -0.13 2.00 -20.65
CA GLY A 32 -0.97 2.71 -19.70
C GLY A 32 -0.75 2.24 -18.26
N VAL A 33 -0.31 3.14 -17.38
CA VAL A 33 -0.21 2.93 -15.93
C VAL A 33 -1.38 3.65 -15.24
N PRO A 34 -2.11 3.01 -14.32
CA PRO A 34 -1.77 1.73 -13.68
C PRO A 34 -2.38 0.49 -14.35
N ASP A 35 -3.13 0.64 -15.44
CA ASP A 35 -3.90 -0.46 -16.03
C ASP A 35 -3.07 -1.69 -16.43
N VAL A 36 -1.85 -1.49 -16.93
CA VAL A 36 -0.92 -2.57 -17.27
C VAL A 36 -0.59 -3.46 -16.07
N TRP A 37 -0.59 -2.92 -14.85
CA TRP A 37 -0.31 -3.68 -13.63
C TRP A 37 -1.48 -4.55 -13.16
N LYS A 38 -2.67 -4.41 -13.75
CA LYS A 38 -3.81 -5.31 -13.48
C LYS A 38 -3.64 -6.68 -14.14
N SER A 39 -2.75 -6.77 -15.14
CA SER A 39 -2.46 -7.98 -15.90
C SER A 39 -0.94 -8.19 -16.04
N PRO A 40 -0.23 -8.42 -14.92
CA PRO A 40 1.22 -8.66 -14.94
C PRO A 40 1.58 -9.91 -15.75
N PRO A 41 2.81 -10.01 -16.26
CA PRO A 41 3.28 -11.24 -16.90
C PRO A 41 3.25 -12.41 -15.90
N ASP A 42 2.84 -13.58 -16.39
CA ASP A 42 2.96 -14.81 -15.63
C ASP A 42 4.37 -15.41 -15.78
N GLY A 43 4.88 -16.00 -14.70
CA GLY A 43 6.22 -16.55 -14.64
C GLY A 43 6.95 -16.26 -13.34
N GLU A 44 8.20 -16.74 -13.28
CA GLU A 44 9.07 -16.61 -12.11
C GLU A 44 10.16 -15.57 -12.38
N ASN A 45 10.28 -14.59 -11.49
CA ASN A 45 11.30 -13.53 -11.52
C ASN A 45 11.35 -12.74 -12.85
N ILE A 46 10.19 -12.40 -13.40
CA ILE A 46 10.09 -11.59 -14.62
C ILE A 46 10.33 -10.13 -14.27
N PHE A 47 11.40 -9.54 -14.83
CA PHE A 47 11.72 -8.13 -14.63
C PHE A 47 11.15 -7.24 -15.73
N GLN A 48 10.59 -6.11 -15.29
CA GLN A 48 10.08 -5.04 -16.14
C GLN A 48 10.51 -3.70 -15.58
N TRP A 49 10.75 -2.75 -16.48
CA TRP A 49 11.03 -1.36 -16.12
C TRP A 49 9.97 -0.46 -16.71
N TYR A 50 9.53 0.51 -15.91
CA TYR A 50 8.61 1.55 -16.29
C TYR A 50 9.27 2.91 -16.09
N ARG A 51 9.10 3.84 -17.02
CA ARG A 51 9.63 5.21 -16.90
C ARG A 51 8.64 6.27 -17.35
N ALA A 52 8.69 7.41 -16.69
CA ALA A 52 7.97 8.61 -17.10
C ALA A 52 8.74 9.88 -16.73
N SER A 53 8.54 10.91 -17.53
CA SER A 53 8.93 12.28 -17.17
C SER A 53 7.82 12.94 -16.35
N VAL A 54 8.20 13.68 -15.32
CA VAL A 54 7.31 14.58 -14.58
C VAL A 54 7.89 15.99 -14.61
N LYS A 55 7.09 16.97 -15.02
CA LYS A 55 7.50 18.37 -14.99
C LYS A 55 7.22 18.92 -13.60
N VAL A 56 8.26 19.08 -12.80
CA VAL A 56 8.12 19.56 -11.41
C VAL A 56 8.09 21.08 -11.41
N PRO A 57 7.06 21.73 -10.83
CA PRO A 57 6.99 23.19 -10.78
C PRO A 57 8.18 23.84 -10.06
N ALA A 58 8.59 25.03 -10.52
CA ALA A 58 9.72 25.75 -9.92
C ALA A 58 9.45 26.20 -8.48
N ASP A 59 8.19 26.53 -8.18
CA ASP A 59 7.71 26.98 -6.87
C ASP A 59 7.57 25.85 -5.85
N TRP A 60 7.77 24.59 -6.24
CA TRP A 60 7.90 23.47 -5.31
C TRP A 60 9.26 23.44 -4.60
N LYS A 61 10.23 24.24 -5.07
CA LYS A 61 11.55 24.33 -4.45
C LYS A 61 11.42 24.77 -2.98
N GLY A 62 12.00 23.97 -2.08
CA GLY A 62 11.94 24.21 -0.63
C GLY A 62 10.71 23.60 0.06
N LYS A 63 9.76 23.02 -0.68
CA LYS A 63 8.70 22.18 -0.12
C LYS A 63 9.20 20.75 0.06
N GLU A 64 8.61 20.01 1.00
CA GLU A 64 8.81 18.57 1.08
C GLU A 64 8.20 17.89 -0.15
N LEU A 65 8.98 17.01 -0.79
CA LEU A 65 8.56 16.22 -1.93
C LEU A 65 8.32 14.78 -1.51
N LEU A 66 7.15 14.24 -1.83
CA LEU A 66 6.79 12.86 -1.51
C LEU A 66 6.38 12.09 -2.78
N LEU A 67 6.99 10.94 -3.00
CA LEU A 67 6.51 9.94 -3.95
C LEU A 67 5.55 8.98 -3.21
N VAL A 68 4.28 9.02 -3.58
CA VAL A 68 3.25 8.14 -3.02
C VAL A 68 2.93 7.05 -4.04
N VAL A 69 2.97 5.80 -3.58
CA VAL A 69 2.79 4.62 -4.43
C VAL A 69 1.93 3.57 -3.73
N GLU A 70 1.13 2.89 -4.54
CA GLU A 70 0.34 1.73 -4.11
C GLU A 70 1.13 0.44 -4.23
N ALA A 71 0.88 -0.47 -3.29
CA ALA A 71 1.38 -1.83 -3.37
C ALA A 71 0.60 -2.63 -4.43
N ALA A 72 1.31 -3.52 -5.12
CA ALA A 72 0.74 -4.57 -5.97
C ALA A 72 1.31 -5.92 -5.53
N ASP A 73 0.84 -7.03 -6.12
CA ASP A 73 1.35 -8.37 -5.82
C ASP A 73 2.64 -8.70 -6.57
N ASP A 74 3.65 -7.87 -6.36
CA ASP A 74 4.99 -7.95 -6.94
C ASP A 74 6.01 -7.25 -6.04
N ALA A 75 7.29 -7.35 -6.37
CA ALA A 75 8.34 -6.57 -5.71
C ALA A 75 8.76 -5.40 -6.61
N ARG A 76 8.93 -4.20 -6.04
CA ARG A 76 9.26 -2.98 -6.80
C ARG A 76 10.32 -2.14 -6.13
N GLU A 77 11.13 -1.50 -6.94
CA GLU A 77 12.02 -0.41 -6.53
C GLU A 77 11.64 0.86 -7.29
N PHE A 78 11.68 1.99 -6.59
CA PHE A 78 11.29 3.30 -7.12
C PHE A 78 12.50 4.20 -7.18
N TYR A 79 12.64 4.89 -8.31
CA TYR A 79 13.76 5.76 -8.61
C TYR A 79 13.27 7.14 -9.04
N VAL A 80 13.94 8.18 -8.57
CA VAL A 80 13.73 9.57 -8.99
C VAL A 80 15.10 10.16 -9.30
N GLY A 81 15.22 10.77 -10.48
CA GLY A 81 16.47 11.45 -10.85
C GLY A 81 17.70 10.55 -10.91
N GLY A 82 17.54 9.25 -11.17
CA GLY A 82 18.66 8.30 -11.19
C GLY A 82 18.82 7.48 -9.92
N GLU A 83 18.33 7.97 -8.78
CA GLU A 83 18.60 7.37 -7.47
C GLU A 83 17.39 6.65 -6.91
N LYS A 84 17.63 5.56 -6.18
CA LYS A 84 16.58 4.78 -5.52
C LYS A 84 16.02 5.57 -4.33
N VAL A 85 14.72 5.78 -4.30
CA VAL A 85 14.00 6.48 -3.21
C VAL A 85 13.22 5.53 -2.30
N GLY A 86 12.90 4.31 -2.76
CA GLY A 86 12.13 3.37 -1.96
C GLY A 86 11.90 2.01 -2.62
N SER A 87 11.23 1.10 -1.91
CA SER A 87 10.84 -0.20 -2.43
C SER A 87 9.60 -0.80 -1.74
N PHE A 88 8.95 -1.71 -2.45
CA PHE A 88 7.96 -2.65 -1.95
C PHE A 88 8.48 -4.07 -2.08
N GLY A 89 8.43 -4.84 -0.99
CA GLY A 89 8.95 -6.20 -0.97
C GLY A 89 10.46 -6.23 -1.18
N ASP A 90 10.96 -7.39 -1.58
CA ASP A 90 12.37 -7.61 -1.91
C ASP A 90 12.48 -8.31 -3.25
N LEU A 91 13.42 -7.86 -4.07
CA LEU A 91 13.77 -8.51 -5.32
C LEU A 91 14.56 -9.81 -5.05
N PRO A 92 14.65 -10.74 -6.03
CA PRO A 92 15.50 -11.92 -5.94
C PRO A 92 16.95 -11.59 -5.52
N PRO A 93 17.67 -12.53 -4.88
CA PRO A 93 17.32 -13.94 -4.68
C PRO A 93 16.38 -14.23 -3.50
N LYS A 94 16.16 -13.27 -2.60
CA LYS A 94 15.26 -13.43 -1.44
C LYS A 94 13.92 -12.74 -1.72
N TYR A 95 13.24 -13.17 -2.78
CA TYR A 95 12.02 -12.53 -3.23
C TYR A 95 10.97 -12.48 -2.10
N ARG A 96 10.40 -11.30 -1.88
CA ARG A 96 9.19 -11.10 -1.07
C ARG A 96 8.25 -10.18 -1.82
N SER A 97 6.99 -10.58 -1.94
CA SER A 97 5.95 -9.71 -2.50
C SER A 97 5.81 -8.46 -1.64
N GLY A 98 5.67 -7.34 -2.34
CA GLY A 98 5.46 -6.02 -1.78
C GLY A 98 4.00 -5.70 -1.46
N LEU A 99 3.12 -6.69 -1.57
CA LEU A 99 1.70 -6.55 -1.28
C LEU A 99 1.48 -5.96 0.13
N GLY A 100 0.60 -4.98 0.21
CA GLY A 100 0.35 -4.26 1.45
C GLY A 100 -0.48 -2.99 1.24
N GLY A 101 -0.12 -1.94 1.98
CA GLY A 101 -0.77 -0.63 1.89
C GLY A 101 0.03 0.38 1.08
N THR A 102 -0.56 1.56 0.92
CA THR A 102 0.07 2.76 0.35
C THR A 102 1.33 3.14 1.13
N LYS A 103 2.40 3.50 0.43
CA LYS A 103 3.62 4.07 1.05
C LYS A 103 3.94 5.43 0.48
N GLN A 104 4.59 6.24 1.30
CA GLN A 104 5.11 7.55 0.94
C GLN A 104 6.63 7.52 1.12
N PHE A 105 7.35 8.00 0.12
CA PHE A 105 8.82 8.11 0.14
C PHE A 105 9.21 9.57 -0.01
N THR A 106 9.91 10.12 0.99
CA THR A 106 10.49 11.46 0.89
C THR A 106 11.60 11.48 -0.16
N ILE A 107 11.57 12.47 -1.05
CA ILE A 107 12.53 12.63 -2.14
C ILE A 107 13.53 13.72 -1.75
N ASP A 108 14.84 13.44 -1.90
CA ASP A 108 15.85 14.49 -1.78
C ASP A 108 15.65 15.50 -2.93
N PRO A 109 15.45 16.81 -2.65
CA PRO A 109 15.28 17.84 -3.66
C PRO A 109 16.37 17.88 -4.74
N LYS A 110 17.58 17.37 -4.46
CA LYS A 110 18.69 17.29 -5.44
C LYS A 110 18.42 16.32 -6.59
N LEU A 111 17.51 15.36 -6.40
CA LEU A 111 17.12 14.39 -7.42
C LEU A 111 16.12 14.96 -8.44
N VAL A 112 15.65 16.18 -8.21
CA VAL A 112 14.59 16.79 -8.99
C VAL A 112 15.07 18.09 -9.62
N LYS A 113 14.70 18.30 -10.88
CA LYS A 113 14.93 19.54 -11.63
C LYS A 113 13.68 20.40 -11.56
N PHE A 114 13.67 21.35 -10.63
CA PHE A 114 12.55 22.29 -10.45
C PHE A 114 12.41 23.22 -11.67
N GLY A 115 11.19 23.31 -12.21
CA GLY A 115 10.87 24.03 -13.46
C GLY A 115 11.03 23.19 -14.73
N GLU A 116 11.62 22.00 -14.62
CA GLU A 116 11.99 21.12 -15.73
C GLU A 116 11.42 19.71 -15.54
N GLU A 117 11.69 18.84 -16.52
CA GLU A 117 11.34 17.42 -16.44
C GLU A 117 12.35 16.65 -15.59
N SER A 118 11.81 15.85 -14.68
CA SER A 118 12.56 14.88 -13.87
C SER A 118 12.10 13.47 -14.22
N LEU A 119 13.02 12.51 -14.23
CA LEU A 119 12.73 11.11 -14.51
C LEU A 119 12.21 10.43 -13.25
N VAL A 120 11.10 9.71 -13.37
CA VAL A 120 10.63 8.70 -12.42
C VAL A 120 10.71 7.34 -13.08
N ALA A 121 11.34 6.38 -12.42
CA ALA A 121 11.45 5.02 -12.92
C ALA A 121 11.04 3.99 -11.86
N ILE A 122 10.50 2.87 -12.32
CA ILE A 122 10.04 1.76 -11.48
C ILE A 122 10.60 0.49 -12.06
N ARG A 123 11.40 -0.21 -11.25
CA ARG A 123 11.85 -1.56 -11.52
C ARG A 123 10.91 -2.52 -10.82
N VAL A 124 10.30 -3.43 -11.56
CA VAL A 124 9.32 -4.40 -11.07
C VAL A 124 9.86 -5.80 -11.31
N CYS A 125 9.71 -6.66 -10.32
CA CYS A 125 9.91 -8.10 -10.46
C CYS A 125 8.61 -8.81 -10.12
N ASN A 126 8.02 -9.45 -11.12
CA ASN A 126 6.85 -10.30 -10.97
C ASN A 126 7.29 -11.74 -10.69
N HIS A 127 6.65 -12.36 -9.71
CA HIS A 127 6.91 -13.75 -9.34
C HIS A 127 5.56 -14.42 -9.04
N GLN A 128 4.99 -15.04 -10.07
CA GLN A 128 3.66 -15.65 -10.03
C GLN A 128 2.59 -14.68 -9.47
N SER A 129 2.64 -13.43 -9.94
CA SER A 129 1.76 -12.34 -9.49
C SER A 129 0.29 -12.62 -9.83
N ARG A 130 -0.64 -12.26 -8.94
CA ARG A 130 -2.08 -12.33 -9.24
C ARG A 130 -2.53 -11.13 -10.10
N THR A 131 -3.61 -11.33 -10.84
CA THR A 131 -4.24 -10.32 -11.69
C THR A 131 -5.41 -9.63 -10.97
N GLY A 132 -5.92 -8.54 -11.54
CA GLY A 132 -7.18 -7.92 -11.11
C GLY A 132 -7.11 -7.05 -9.86
N PHE A 133 -5.92 -6.72 -9.35
CA PHE A 133 -5.81 -5.76 -8.24
C PHE A 133 -6.19 -4.36 -8.68
N ASN A 134 -6.99 -3.69 -7.86
CA ASN A 134 -7.12 -2.26 -7.94
C ASN A 134 -5.83 -1.61 -7.40
N VAL A 135 -5.12 -0.88 -8.25
CA VAL A 135 -3.85 -0.23 -7.95
C VAL A 135 -3.84 1.15 -8.58
N ALA A 136 -3.37 2.14 -7.85
CA ALA A 136 -3.26 3.52 -8.33
C ALA A 136 -1.91 3.77 -9.01
N ALA A 137 -1.88 4.74 -9.92
CA ALA A 137 -0.62 5.24 -10.46
C ALA A 137 0.19 5.98 -9.36
N PRO A 138 1.52 6.07 -9.51
CA PRO A 138 2.35 6.88 -8.62
C PRO A 138 1.91 8.35 -8.64
N VAL A 139 2.04 9.01 -7.49
CA VAL A 139 1.74 10.44 -7.34
C VAL A 139 2.92 11.14 -6.70
N LEU A 140 3.26 12.31 -7.24
CA LEU A 140 4.21 13.23 -6.62
C LEU A 140 3.45 14.33 -5.87
N PHE A 141 3.72 14.52 -4.59
CA PHE A 141 3.13 15.57 -3.76
C PHE A 141 4.15 16.62 -3.33
N ALA A 142 3.71 17.86 -3.20
CA ALA A 142 4.42 18.93 -2.52
C ALA A 142 3.45 19.98 -1.95
N GLY A 143 3.50 20.21 -0.64
CA GLY A 143 2.56 21.11 0.03
C GLY A 143 1.11 20.64 -0.12
N ASP A 144 0.26 21.47 -0.72
CA ASP A 144 -1.16 21.24 -1.02
C ASP A 144 -1.40 20.78 -2.48
N GLN A 145 -0.34 20.55 -3.25
CA GLN A 145 -0.42 20.18 -4.66
C GLN A 145 0.07 18.76 -4.91
N ALA A 146 -0.43 18.18 -6.00
CA ALA A 146 -0.10 16.84 -6.45
C ALA A 146 0.02 16.78 -7.98
N ILE A 147 0.85 15.87 -8.47
CA ILE A 147 0.88 15.44 -9.88
C ILE A 147 0.66 13.93 -9.91
N ARG A 148 -0.51 13.51 -10.40
CA ARG A 148 -0.83 12.09 -10.63
C ARG A 148 -0.20 11.64 -11.95
N MET A 149 0.64 10.61 -11.89
CA MET A 149 1.31 10.05 -13.08
C MET A 149 0.50 8.89 -13.69
N ALA A 150 -0.83 9.04 -13.77
CA ALA A 150 -1.72 8.08 -14.44
C ALA A 150 -1.77 8.40 -15.94
N GLY A 151 -1.41 7.43 -16.78
CA GLY A 151 -1.34 7.62 -18.22
C GLY A 151 -0.23 6.81 -18.88
N GLN A 152 0.34 7.34 -19.95
CA GLN A 152 1.35 6.64 -20.74
C GLN A 152 2.73 6.68 -20.05
N TRP A 153 3.38 5.52 -19.99
CA TRP A 153 4.75 5.31 -19.50
C TRP A 153 5.54 4.52 -20.53
N GLU A 154 6.85 4.68 -20.56
CA GLU A 154 7.72 3.77 -21.31
C GLU A 154 7.88 2.47 -20.52
N MET A 155 7.81 1.33 -21.21
CA MET A 155 8.10 0.02 -20.60
C MET A 155 9.04 -0.80 -21.46
N THR A 156 9.94 -1.52 -20.79
CA THR A 156 10.73 -2.60 -21.38
C THR A 156 10.81 -3.80 -20.43
N ALA A 157 11.04 -4.99 -20.98
CA ALA A 157 11.39 -6.18 -20.21
C ALA A 157 12.92 -6.27 -20.03
N GLY A 158 13.34 -6.95 -18.97
CA GLY A 158 14.76 -7.12 -18.61
C GLY A 158 15.12 -6.36 -17.34
N ASP A 159 16.40 -6.45 -16.96
CA ASP A 159 16.86 -5.99 -15.66
C ASP A 159 18.22 -5.28 -15.73
N ASP A 160 18.21 -3.96 -15.93
CA ASP A 160 19.42 -3.15 -16.02
C ASP A 160 19.22 -1.82 -15.29
N LEU A 161 19.99 -1.64 -14.22
CA LEU A 161 19.94 -0.46 -13.34
C LEU A 161 20.31 0.84 -14.05
N THR A 162 21.04 0.79 -15.17
CA THR A 162 21.35 2.00 -15.95
C THR A 162 20.11 2.66 -16.53
N TRP A 163 18.98 1.94 -16.61
CA TRP A 163 17.72 2.47 -17.10
C TRP A 163 17.05 3.47 -16.14
N ALA A 164 17.52 3.56 -14.89
CA ALA A 164 17.08 4.58 -13.92
C ALA A 164 17.71 5.96 -14.15
N LYS A 165 18.83 6.08 -14.89
CA LYS A 165 19.66 7.30 -14.95
C LYS A 165 18.93 8.50 -15.56
N ALA A 166 19.08 9.67 -14.95
CA ALA A 166 18.34 10.91 -15.27
C ALA A 166 18.74 11.63 -16.57
N ASP A 167 19.90 11.34 -17.13
CA ASP A 167 20.43 11.94 -18.36
C ASP A 167 19.93 11.27 -19.64
N ARG A 168 19.08 10.23 -19.49
CA ARG A 168 18.56 9.46 -20.61
C ARG A 168 17.44 10.20 -21.33
N LYS A 169 17.55 10.28 -22.66
CA LYS A 169 16.46 10.75 -23.52
C LYS A 169 15.34 9.69 -23.55
N PRO A 170 14.05 10.10 -23.55
CA PRO A 170 12.95 9.18 -23.79
C PRO A 170 13.17 8.39 -25.08
N ALA A 171 13.04 7.08 -25.01
CA ALA A 171 13.07 6.18 -26.16
C ALA A 171 11.74 6.21 -26.94
N VAL A 172 10.64 6.58 -26.26
CA VAL A 172 9.32 6.79 -26.84
C VAL A 172 8.87 8.23 -26.58
N ALA A 173 8.26 8.88 -27.58
CA ALA A 173 7.72 10.23 -27.44
C ALA A 173 6.43 10.22 -26.62
N ILE A 174 6.56 10.31 -25.29
CA ILE A 174 5.46 10.41 -24.33
C ILE A 174 5.58 11.76 -23.61
N PRO A 175 4.50 12.56 -23.51
CA PRO A 175 4.55 13.84 -22.81
C PRO A 175 4.79 13.65 -21.31
N ALA A 176 5.51 14.59 -20.70
CA ALA A 176 5.70 14.61 -19.26
C ALA A 176 4.38 14.88 -18.51
N PHE A 177 4.22 14.24 -17.35
CA PHE A 177 3.14 14.54 -16.43
C PHE A 177 3.35 15.92 -15.80
N ALA A 178 2.36 16.80 -15.94
CA ALA A 178 2.45 18.18 -15.44
C ALA A 178 1.13 18.71 -14.86
N LYS A 179 0.05 17.90 -14.89
CA LYS A 179 -1.26 18.31 -14.40
C LYS A 179 -1.20 18.46 -12.89
N LEU A 180 -1.43 19.70 -12.41
CA LEU A 180 -1.54 19.99 -10.99
C LEU A 180 -2.95 19.72 -10.50
N GLU A 181 -3.02 19.03 -9.36
CA GLU A 181 -4.25 18.68 -8.67
C GLU A 181 -4.11 19.05 -7.18
N SER A 182 -5.25 19.19 -6.48
CA SER A 182 -5.28 19.37 -5.03
C SER A 182 -4.82 18.09 -4.34
N ARG A 183 -3.97 18.22 -3.32
CA ARG A 183 -3.54 17.08 -2.49
C ARG A 183 -4.72 16.36 -1.86
N ALA A 184 -5.64 17.10 -1.27
CA ALA A 184 -6.80 16.54 -0.58
C ALA A 184 -7.68 15.73 -1.54
N ASP A 185 -7.92 16.25 -2.74
CA ASP A 185 -8.74 15.58 -3.76
C ASP A 185 -8.06 14.28 -4.23
N VAL A 186 -6.74 14.30 -4.40
CA VAL A 186 -5.97 13.11 -4.78
C VAL A 186 -5.97 12.08 -3.66
N GLU A 187 -5.73 12.48 -2.41
CA GLU A 187 -5.76 11.57 -1.25
C GLU A 187 -7.14 10.91 -1.10
N GLN A 188 -8.22 11.64 -1.32
CA GLN A 188 -9.58 11.10 -1.26
C GLN A 188 -9.91 10.16 -2.44
N SER A 189 -9.38 10.44 -3.63
CA SER A 189 -9.73 9.72 -4.86
C SER A 189 -8.69 8.72 -5.35
N LEU A 190 -7.57 8.52 -4.61
CA LEU A 190 -6.42 7.76 -5.09
C LEU A 190 -6.79 6.34 -5.53
N LYS A 191 -7.61 5.65 -4.72
CA LYS A 191 -8.05 4.26 -4.96
C LYS A 191 -9.48 4.15 -5.45
N LYS A 192 -10.16 5.27 -5.66
CA LYS A 192 -11.57 5.30 -6.05
C LYS A 192 -11.72 4.64 -7.41
N LEU A 193 -12.57 3.62 -7.50
CA LEU A 193 -12.83 2.95 -8.77
C LEU A 193 -13.56 3.89 -9.73
N GLN A 194 -13.41 3.65 -11.03
CA GLN A 194 -14.22 4.35 -12.01
C GLN A 194 -15.71 4.04 -11.75
N ASN A 195 -16.55 5.07 -11.66
CA ASN A 195 -17.97 5.00 -11.30
C ASN A 195 -18.27 4.54 -9.87
N ASP A 196 -17.29 4.60 -8.97
CA ASP A 196 -17.55 4.50 -7.54
C ASP A 196 -18.24 5.80 -7.08
N GLU A 197 -19.44 5.73 -6.53
CA GLU A 197 -20.13 6.92 -5.99
C GLU A 197 -19.58 7.32 -4.61
N GLY A 198 -18.74 6.48 -4.00
CA GLY A 198 -18.30 6.59 -2.62
C GLY A 198 -19.29 5.96 -1.64
N PRO A 199 -19.00 6.04 -0.33
CA PRO A 199 -19.92 5.55 0.69
C PRO A 199 -21.22 6.36 0.68
N LEU A 200 -22.33 5.67 0.87
CA LEU A 200 -23.66 6.28 1.03
C LEU A 200 -23.89 6.65 2.49
N SER A 201 -24.77 7.62 2.74
CA SER A 201 -25.33 7.80 4.08
C SER A 201 -26.12 6.55 4.52
N PRO A 202 -26.36 6.36 5.83
CA PRO A 202 -27.22 5.27 6.31
C PRO A 202 -28.59 5.27 5.63
N GLU A 203 -29.22 6.44 5.46
CA GLU A 203 -30.53 6.59 4.83
C GLU A 203 -30.48 6.21 3.35
N GLN A 204 -29.51 6.72 2.60
CA GLN A 204 -29.33 6.34 1.19
C GLN A 204 -28.99 4.86 1.01
N SER A 205 -28.33 4.24 2.00
CA SER A 205 -28.05 2.80 1.99
C SER A 205 -29.34 2.00 2.20
N LEU A 206 -30.20 2.44 3.13
CA LEU A 206 -31.50 1.83 3.38
C LEU A 206 -32.41 1.90 2.16
N ASP A 207 -32.41 3.03 1.43
CA ASP A 207 -33.17 3.20 0.18
C ASP A 207 -32.76 2.20 -0.92
N LYS A 208 -31.54 1.64 -0.84
CA LYS A 208 -31.04 0.60 -1.76
C LYS A 208 -31.27 -0.82 -1.25
N CYS A 209 -31.75 -1.01 -0.02
CA CYS A 209 -32.11 -2.33 0.50
C CYS A 209 -33.43 -2.81 -0.10
N THR A 210 -33.45 -4.07 -0.56
CA THR A 210 -34.68 -4.75 -0.98
C THR A 210 -35.07 -5.77 0.08
N THR A 211 -36.32 -5.72 0.54
CA THR A 211 -36.89 -6.73 1.44
C THR A 211 -38.07 -7.43 0.77
N PRO A 212 -38.36 -8.70 1.15
CA PRO A 212 -39.65 -9.31 0.88
C PRO A 212 -40.81 -8.46 1.44
N ASP A 213 -42.02 -8.61 0.86
CA ASP A 213 -43.20 -7.81 1.23
C ASP A 213 -43.66 -8.00 2.69
N ASP A 214 -43.18 -9.05 3.37
CA ASP A 214 -43.48 -9.36 4.77
C ASP A 214 -42.39 -8.90 5.76
N LEU A 215 -41.34 -8.22 5.29
CA LEU A 215 -40.23 -7.73 6.11
C LEU A 215 -39.95 -6.24 5.86
N VAL A 216 -39.48 -5.56 6.90
CA VAL A 216 -39.02 -4.17 6.84
C VAL A 216 -37.59 -4.08 7.35
N ALA A 217 -36.75 -3.34 6.63
CA ALA A 217 -35.43 -2.93 7.10
C ALA A 217 -35.54 -1.56 7.77
N THR A 218 -34.90 -1.38 8.91
CA THR A 218 -34.86 -0.10 9.64
C THR A 218 -33.46 0.15 10.17
N ILE A 219 -33.09 1.42 10.29
CA ILE A 219 -31.84 1.83 10.92
C ILE A 219 -32.11 2.02 12.42
N VAL A 220 -31.45 1.22 13.24
CA VAL A 220 -31.51 1.32 14.71
C VAL A 220 -30.27 2.00 15.31
N LEU A 221 -29.14 1.96 14.59
CA LEU A 221 -27.85 2.53 14.97
C LEU A 221 -26.94 2.60 13.72
N SER A 222 -26.13 3.66 13.59
CA SER A 222 -25.19 3.87 12.48
C SER A 222 -23.90 4.55 12.96
N GLU A 223 -22.92 4.69 12.06
CA GLU A 223 -21.76 5.54 12.29
C GLU A 223 -22.17 6.99 12.63
N PRO A 224 -21.39 7.72 13.47
CA PRO A 224 -20.11 7.32 14.09
C PRO A 224 -20.19 6.48 15.39
N GLU A 225 -21.38 6.18 15.90
CA GLU A 225 -21.60 5.56 17.22
C GLU A 225 -21.22 4.06 17.24
N ILE A 226 -21.35 3.40 16.09
CA ILE A 226 -20.94 2.00 15.85
C ILE A 226 -19.94 1.95 14.69
N GLY A 227 -19.01 0.99 14.74
CA GLY A 227 -18.11 0.68 13.64
C GLY A 227 -17.68 -0.78 13.69
N GLN A 228 -17.62 -1.43 12.52
CA GLN A 228 -17.26 -2.84 12.35
C GLN A 228 -17.86 -3.78 13.42
N PRO A 229 -19.21 -3.84 13.55
CA PRO A 229 -19.85 -4.70 14.54
C PRO A 229 -19.63 -6.17 14.21
N LEU A 230 -19.04 -6.92 15.13
CA LEU A 230 -18.71 -8.34 14.93
C LEU A 230 -19.55 -9.28 15.78
N SER A 231 -19.86 -8.91 17.02
CA SER A 231 -20.67 -9.71 17.94
C SER A 231 -21.64 -8.80 18.68
N ILE A 232 -22.94 -9.12 18.60
CA ILE A 232 -24.03 -8.33 19.16
C ILE A 232 -24.80 -9.20 20.17
N LYS A 233 -25.12 -8.64 21.34
CA LYS A 233 -25.89 -9.31 22.40
C LYS A 233 -26.80 -8.33 23.10
N TRP A 234 -27.86 -8.84 23.71
CA TRP A 234 -28.73 -8.04 24.58
C TRP A 234 -28.55 -8.48 26.02
N ASP A 235 -28.49 -7.50 26.92
CA ASP A 235 -28.58 -7.80 28.35
C ASP A 235 -30.04 -7.88 28.82
N THR A 236 -30.24 -8.27 30.07
CA THR A 236 -31.58 -8.43 30.66
C THR A 236 -32.36 -7.13 30.81
N ARG A 237 -31.74 -5.97 30.56
CA ARG A 237 -32.40 -4.66 30.52
C ARG A 237 -32.77 -4.25 29.09
N GLY A 238 -32.55 -5.11 28.10
CA GLY A 238 -32.83 -4.80 26.70
C GLY A 238 -31.78 -3.93 26.01
N ARG A 239 -30.64 -3.66 26.65
CA ARG A 239 -29.57 -2.85 26.04
C ARG A 239 -28.76 -3.70 25.07
N MET A 240 -28.42 -3.13 23.92
CA MET A 240 -27.59 -3.77 22.91
C MET A 240 -26.10 -3.58 23.23
N TRP A 241 -25.36 -4.67 23.32
CA TRP A 241 -23.92 -4.71 23.50
C TRP A 241 -23.26 -5.11 22.19
N VAL A 242 -22.24 -4.38 21.77
CA VAL A 242 -21.57 -4.58 20.48
C VAL A 242 -20.06 -4.70 20.69
N MET A 243 -19.47 -5.76 20.15
CA MET A 243 -18.02 -5.84 19.92
C MET A 243 -17.70 -5.11 18.61
N GLN A 244 -16.99 -4.00 18.70
CA GLN A 244 -16.51 -3.23 17.55
C GLN A 244 -15.08 -3.69 17.23
N TYR A 245 -14.91 -4.38 16.09
CA TYR A 245 -13.67 -5.05 15.66
C TYR A 245 -12.78 -4.13 14.81
N LEU A 246 -12.56 -2.92 15.31
CA LEU A 246 -12.01 -1.75 14.61
C LEU A 246 -10.58 -1.91 14.08
N GLN A 247 -9.84 -2.89 14.57
CA GLN A 247 -8.41 -3.02 14.30
C GLN A 247 -8.09 -4.00 13.15
N TYR A 248 -9.03 -4.85 12.76
CA TYR A 248 -8.77 -5.88 11.76
C TYR A 248 -8.30 -5.30 10.42
N PRO A 249 -7.31 -5.91 9.73
CA PRO A 249 -6.63 -7.17 10.04
C PRO A 249 -5.31 -7.05 10.80
N ASN A 250 -4.90 -5.85 11.24
CA ASN A 250 -3.54 -5.62 11.70
C ASN A 250 -3.47 -5.59 13.23
N PRO A 251 -2.74 -6.49 13.91
CA PRO A 251 -2.59 -6.44 15.36
C PRO A 251 -1.94 -5.13 15.83
N ALA A 252 -2.40 -4.60 16.97
CA ALA A 252 -1.80 -3.42 17.58
C ALA A 252 -0.31 -3.61 17.90
N GLY A 253 0.44 -2.53 17.75
CA GLY A 253 1.86 -2.47 18.07
C GLY A 253 2.78 -3.21 17.08
N LEU A 254 2.22 -3.85 16.05
CA LEU A 254 2.96 -4.52 14.98
C LEU A 254 2.85 -3.73 13.68
N THR A 255 3.95 -3.68 12.92
CA THR A 255 3.99 -3.09 11.59
C THR A 255 4.09 -4.22 10.56
N MET A 256 3.16 -4.26 9.60
CA MET A 256 3.24 -5.21 8.49
C MET A 256 4.46 -4.88 7.62
N VAL A 257 5.39 -5.84 7.53
CA VAL A 257 6.58 -5.74 6.69
C VAL A 257 6.28 -6.20 5.26
N SER A 258 5.58 -7.33 5.13
CA SER A 258 5.19 -7.90 3.85
C SER A 258 3.98 -8.81 4.00
N ARG A 259 3.23 -8.98 2.91
CA ARG A 259 2.19 -10.00 2.78
C ARG A 259 2.40 -10.75 1.48
N ASP A 260 2.23 -12.07 1.50
CA ASP A 260 2.32 -12.86 0.28
C ASP A 260 0.95 -13.09 -0.39
N LYS A 261 0.96 -13.80 -1.52
CA LYS A 261 -0.26 -14.11 -2.29
C LYS A 261 -1.30 -14.95 -1.53
N PHE A 262 -0.89 -15.65 -0.47
CA PHE A 262 -1.77 -16.44 0.40
C PHE A 262 -2.20 -15.66 1.65
N LEU A 263 -1.99 -14.34 1.66
CA LEU A 263 -2.33 -13.43 2.76
C LEU A 263 -1.58 -13.71 4.07
N ARG A 264 -0.46 -14.45 4.01
CA ARG A 264 0.41 -14.64 5.17
C ARG A 264 1.18 -13.36 5.39
N THR A 265 1.00 -12.77 6.57
CA THR A 265 1.57 -11.47 6.92
C THR A 265 2.81 -11.66 7.78
N VAL A 266 3.90 -11.00 7.41
CA VAL A 266 5.13 -10.91 8.21
C VAL A 266 5.12 -9.56 8.92
N TYR A 267 5.34 -9.59 10.23
CA TYR A 267 5.43 -8.40 11.07
C TYR A 267 6.87 -8.09 11.46
N ASP A 268 7.11 -6.86 11.90
CA ASP A 268 8.42 -6.35 12.34
C ASP A 268 8.97 -7.07 13.57
N LYS A 269 8.08 -7.60 14.42
CA LYS A 269 8.44 -8.28 15.67
C LYS A 269 7.36 -9.26 16.12
N VAL A 270 7.72 -10.09 17.08
CA VAL A 270 6.78 -10.96 17.82
C VAL A 270 6.14 -10.12 18.93
N PRO A 271 4.80 -10.12 19.07
CA PRO A 271 4.14 -9.40 20.16
C PRO A 271 4.50 -10.05 21.51
N PRO A 272 4.54 -9.28 22.60
CA PRO A 272 4.80 -9.82 23.94
C PRO A 272 3.70 -10.83 24.34
N PRO A 273 4.04 -11.88 25.11
CA PRO A 273 3.04 -12.81 25.61
C PRO A 273 2.13 -12.13 26.64
N PRO A 274 0.91 -12.67 26.85
CA PRO A 274 0.05 -12.22 27.94
C PRO A 274 0.79 -12.21 29.30
N PRO A 275 0.52 -11.23 30.17
CA PRO A 275 -0.51 -10.19 30.05
C PRO A 275 -0.05 -8.92 29.31
N ASN A 276 1.18 -8.83 28.81
CA ASN A 276 1.83 -7.58 28.38
C ASN A 276 1.45 -7.10 26.95
N HIS A 277 0.22 -7.33 26.52
CA HIS A 277 -0.25 -7.01 25.18
C HIS A 277 -0.26 -5.50 24.88
N PHE A 278 -0.14 -5.15 23.59
CA PHE A 278 -0.40 -3.79 23.14
C PHE A 278 -1.90 -3.49 23.27
N LYS A 279 -2.24 -2.30 23.76
CA LYS A 279 -3.62 -1.83 23.75
C LYS A 279 -4.07 -1.64 22.30
N GLY A 280 -5.17 -2.29 21.94
CA GLY A 280 -5.73 -2.17 20.60
C GLY A 280 -6.85 -1.17 20.48
N ALA A 281 -7.45 -1.11 19.28
CA ALA A 281 -8.56 -0.20 18.97
C ALA A 281 -9.95 -0.82 19.24
N ASP A 282 -10.03 -2.14 19.41
CA ASP A 282 -11.30 -2.82 19.59
C ASP A 282 -11.93 -2.44 20.93
N LYS A 283 -13.26 -2.42 20.96
CA LYS A 283 -14.01 -2.02 22.14
C LYS A 283 -15.36 -2.73 22.21
N ILE A 284 -15.87 -2.84 23.43
CA ILE A 284 -17.24 -3.25 23.70
C ILE A 284 -18.04 -2.00 24.06
N THR A 285 -19.10 -1.72 23.32
CA THR A 285 -20.03 -0.62 23.58
C THR A 285 -21.40 -1.14 23.98
N ILE A 286 -22.15 -0.30 24.70
CA ILE A 286 -23.52 -0.53 25.13
C ILE A 286 -24.37 0.60 24.56
N HIS A 287 -25.49 0.23 23.95
CA HIS A 287 -26.45 1.12 23.33
C HIS A 287 -27.83 0.87 23.96
N GLU A 288 -28.51 1.93 24.36
CA GLU A 288 -29.83 1.92 25.01
C GLU A 288 -30.76 2.85 24.22
N ASP A 289 -31.94 2.36 23.88
CA ASP A 289 -33.07 3.14 23.38
C ASP A 289 -33.86 3.54 24.64
N THR A 290 -33.92 4.84 24.93
CA THR A 290 -34.46 5.36 26.19
C THR A 290 -35.92 5.78 26.10
N ASP A 291 -36.45 5.96 24.89
CA ASP A 291 -37.83 6.40 24.64
C ASP A 291 -38.70 5.36 23.93
N GLY A 292 -38.10 4.25 23.46
CA GLY A 292 -38.79 3.12 22.86
C GLY A 292 -39.16 3.34 21.39
N ASP A 293 -38.53 4.29 20.69
CA ASP A 293 -38.79 4.56 19.28
C ASP A 293 -38.08 3.59 18.32
N GLY A 294 -37.26 2.68 18.86
CA GLY A 294 -36.48 1.69 18.12
C GLY A 294 -35.11 2.20 17.67
N LYS A 295 -34.73 3.44 18.01
CA LYS A 295 -33.42 4.02 17.75
C LYS A 295 -32.64 4.11 19.05
N PHE A 296 -31.41 3.62 19.02
CA PHE A 296 -30.54 3.75 20.18
C PHE A 296 -30.05 5.20 20.30
N ASP A 297 -30.36 5.86 21.43
CA ASP A 297 -30.00 7.28 21.68
C ASP A 297 -28.89 7.45 22.73
N LYS A 298 -28.63 6.42 23.53
CA LYS A 298 -27.68 6.47 24.63
C LYS A 298 -26.58 5.45 24.44
N HIS A 299 -25.34 5.94 24.49
CA HIS A 299 -24.16 5.14 24.15
C HIS A 299 -23.11 5.20 25.24
N LYS A 300 -22.48 4.07 25.51
CA LYS A 300 -21.40 3.96 26.48
C LYS A 300 -20.34 2.98 26.02
N THR A 301 -19.07 3.37 26.07
CA THR A 301 -17.95 2.42 26.03
C THR A 301 -17.91 1.66 27.36
N PHE A 302 -18.08 0.35 27.31
CA PHE A 302 -17.95 -0.53 28.48
C PHE A 302 -16.48 -0.87 28.74
N LEU A 303 -15.76 -1.24 27.68
CA LEU A 303 -14.35 -1.61 27.72
C LEU A 303 -13.69 -1.26 26.38
N ASP A 304 -12.51 -0.68 26.43
CA ASP A 304 -11.68 -0.37 25.27
C ASP A 304 -10.27 -0.95 25.43
N GLY A 305 -9.40 -0.70 24.44
CA GLY A 305 -8.02 -1.17 24.47
C GLY A 305 -7.87 -2.65 24.12
N LEU A 306 -8.92 -3.29 23.62
CA LEU A 306 -8.90 -4.69 23.20
C LEU A 306 -8.17 -4.82 21.86
N SER A 307 -7.49 -5.93 21.64
CA SER A 307 -6.75 -6.18 20.40
C SER A 307 -7.21 -7.48 19.76
N LEU A 308 -7.81 -7.37 18.57
CA LEU A 308 -8.38 -8.46 17.81
C LEU A 308 -9.44 -9.26 18.59
N ALA A 309 -10.26 -8.57 19.39
CA ALA A 309 -11.32 -9.21 20.14
C ALA A 309 -12.53 -9.52 19.25
N THR A 310 -12.90 -10.79 19.17
CA THR A 310 -13.90 -11.27 18.23
C THR A 310 -15.30 -11.41 18.82
N SER A 311 -15.40 -11.62 20.13
CA SER A 311 -16.70 -11.79 20.81
C SER A 311 -16.60 -11.58 22.32
N PHE A 312 -17.74 -11.67 22.99
CA PHE A 312 -17.82 -11.65 24.45
C PHE A 312 -19.02 -12.46 24.95
N ALA A 313 -19.04 -12.81 26.23
CA ALA A 313 -20.17 -13.47 26.88
C ALA A 313 -20.41 -12.94 28.29
N PHE A 314 -21.67 -12.80 28.69
CA PHE A 314 -22.04 -12.46 30.05
C PHE A 314 -21.85 -13.68 30.97
N GLY A 315 -21.25 -13.49 32.14
CA GLY A 315 -21.10 -14.57 33.10
C GLY A 315 -20.44 -14.13 34.40
N LYS A 316 -20.86 -14.74 35.53
CA LYS A 316 -20.30 -14.51 36.87
C LYS A 316 -20.21 -13.02 37.27
N GLY A 317 -21.23 -12.24 36.94
CA GLY A 317 -21.30 -10.81 37.28
C GLY A 317 -20.43 -9.90 36.40
N GLY A 318 -19.83 -10.44 35.33
CA GLY A 318 -18.99 -9.66 34.41
C GLY A 318 -19.13 -10.13 32.96
N VAL A 319 -18.11 -9.76 32.17
CA VAL A 319 -18.02 -10.06 30.74
C VAL A 319 -16.72 -10.81 30.48
N TRP A 320 -16.83 -11.95 29.80
CA TRP A 320 -15.70 -12.73 29.30
C TRP A 320 -15.45 -12.32 27.85
N VAL A 321 -14.22 -11.98 27.50
CA VAL A 321 -13.85 -11.52 26.15
C VAL A 321 -13.10 -12.63 25.42
N LEU A 322 -13.50 -12.87 24.18
CA LEU A 322 -12.80 -13.76 23.25
C LEU A 322 -11.87 -12.92 22.38
N ASN A 323 -10.59 -13.28 22.38
CA ASN A 323 -9.59 -12.84 21.41
C ASN A 323 -9.47 -13.92 20.34
#